data_AF-A0A535KWW3-F1
#
_entry.id   AF-A0A535KWW3-F1
#
_cell.length_a   1.000
_cell.length_b   1.000
_cell.length_c   1.000
_cell.angle_alpha   90.00
_cell.angle_beta   90.00
_cell.angle_gamma   90.00
#
_symmetry.space_group_name_H-M   'P 1'
#
loop_
_entity.id
_entity.type
_entity.pdbx_description
1 polymer ?
#
loop_
_entity_poly.entity_id
_entity_poly.type
_entity_poly.pdbx_seq_one_letter_code
_entity_poly.pdbx_strand_id
1 'polypeptide(L)' 'MPDTRFGPDSKIREVVATLGEPGRELLRKHGYEVGEGFVDVLSQYQTLGHALRTERLRDLDALLAKLNAAG' A
#
# COMPACT_ATOMS: atom_id res chain seq x y z
N MET A 1 -1.76 -21.29 4.58
CA MET A 1 -1.01 -20.09 4.11
C MET A 1 -1.66 -18.92 4.82
N PRO A 2 -0.94 -17.99 5.46
CA PRO A 2 -1.62 -16.98 6.26
C PRO A 2 -2.44 -16.07 5.35
N ASP A 3 -3.77 -16.16 5.48
CA ASP A 3 -4.81 -15.32 4.87
C ASP A 3 -4.63 -13.83 5.27
N THR A 4 -3.53 -13.23 4.85
CA THR A 4 -3.19 -11.85 5.20
C THR A 4 -3.94 -10.93 4.25
N ARG A 5 -5.25 -10.81 4.48
CA ARG A 5 -6.11 -9.95 3.68
C ARG A 5 -5.72 -8.49 3.95
N PHE A 6 -5.29 -7.77 2.92
CA PHE A 6 -5.00 -6.35 3.03
C PHE A 6 -6.30 -5.58 3.23
N GLY A 7 -6.28 -4.65 4.19
CA GLY A 7 -7.40 -3.76 4.52
C GLY A 7 -6.94 -2.31 4.67
N PRO A 8 -7.87 -1.38 4.92
CA PRO A 8 -7.54 0.04 5.08
C PRO A 8 -6.61 0.32 6.27
N ASP A 9 -6.57 -0.57 7.26
CA ASP A 9 -5.67 -0.47 8.42
C ASP A 9 -4.29 -1.11 8.16
N SER A 10 -4.13 -1.86 7.07
CA SER A 10 -2.84 -2.44 6.69
C SER A 10 -1.83 -1.34 6.41
N LYS A 11 -0.61 -1.55 6.90
CA LYS A 11 0.49 -0.60 6.68
C LYS A 11 1.03 -0.73 5.27
N ILE A 12 1.41 0.39 4.67
CA ILE A 12 2.10 0.42 3.36
C ILE A 12 3.33 -0.50 3.39
N ARG A 13 4.10 -0.48 4.49
CA ARG A 13 5.27 -1.36 4.67
C ARG A 13 4.92 -2.85 4.58
N GLU A 14 3.78 -3.27 5.11
CA GLU A 14 3.36 -4.68 5.07
C GLU A 14 3.02 -5.11 3.65
N VAL A 15 2.34 -4.25 2.89
CA VAL A 15 2.07 -4.50 1.46
C VAL A 15 3.37 -4.72 0.70
N VAL A 16 4.35 -3.85 0.90
CA VAL A 16 5.66 -3.95 0.23
C VAL A 16 6.47 -5.14 0.76
N ALA A 17 6.39 -5.47 2.05
CA ALA A 17 7.11 -6.61 2.63
C ALA A 17 6.53 -7.96 2.18
N THR A 18 5.22 -8.05 2.02
CA THR A 18 4.51 -9.28 1.63
C THR A 18 4.56 -9.51 0.11
N LEU A 19 4.28 -8.47 -0.68
CA LEU A 19 4.20 -8.60 -2.14
C LEU A 19 5.51 -8.21 -2.83
N GLY A 20 6.40 -7.44 -2.20
CA GLY A 20 7.64 -6.98 -2.83
C GLY A 20 7.39 -5.95 -3.94
N GLU A 21 8.04 -6.15 -5.09
CA GLU A 21 7.94 -5.30 -6.29
C GLU A 21 6.50 -5.12 -6.83
N PRO A 22 5.66 -6.16 -6.98
CA PRO A 22 4.28 -5.98 -7.47
C PRO A 22 3.42 -5.13 -6.54
N GLY A 23 3.65 -5.17 -5.22
CA GLY A 23 2.96 -4.28 -4.27
C GLY A 23 3.31 -2.81 -4.50
N ARG A 24 4.60 -2.52 -4.77
CA ARG A 24 5.07 -1.16 -5.10
C ARG A 24 4.49 -0.65 -6.42
N GLU A 25 4.42 -1.51 -7.43
CA GLU A 25 3.83 -1.14 -8.73
C GLU A 25 2.33 -0.82 -8.60
N LEU A 26 1.59 -1.61 -7.82
CA LEU A 26 0.19 -1.36 -7.54
C LEU A 26 -0.02 -0.03 -6.80
N LEU A 27 0.78 0.25 -5.77
CA LEU A 27 0.73 1.53 -5.07
C LEU A 27 0.99 2.71 -6.04
N ARG A 28 2.01 2.59 -6.90
CA ARG A 28 2.35 3.60 -7.90
C ARG A 28 1.22 3.83 -8.91
N LYS A 29 0.58 2.76 -9.41
CA LYS A 29 -0.58 2.83 -10.31
C LYS A 29 -1.77 3.57 -9.68
N HIS A 30 -1.87 3.52 -8.35
CA HIS A 30 -2.90 4.21 -7.57
C HIS A 30 -2.46 5.60 -7.06
N GLY A 31 -1.34 6.13 -7.57
CA GLY A 31 -0.84 7.47 -7.27
C GLY A 31 0.01 7.57 -6.00
N TYR A 32 0.27 6.46 -5.32
CA TYR A 32 1.15 6.41 -4.16
C TYR A 32 2.55 5.96 -4.57
N GLU A 33 3.47 6.91 -4.66
CA GLU A 33 4.86 6.62 -4.96
C GLU A 33 5.61 6.28 -3.67
N VAL A 34 6.05 5.03 -3.55
CA VAL A 34 6.94 4.59 -2.46
C VAL A 34 8.35 5.04 -2.82
N GLY A 35 8.74 6.23 -2.38
CA GLY A 35 10.09 6.75 -2.52
C GLY A 35 11.11 5.99 -1.67
N GLU A 36 12.39 6.11 -2.04
CA GLU A 36 13.51 5.56 -1.24
C GLU A 36 14.07 6.60 -0.23
N GLY A 37 13.37 7.73 -0.04
CA GLY A 37 13.81 8.83 0.83
C GLY A 37 13.38 8.69 2.30
N PHE A 38 14.05 9.41 3.19
CA PHE A 38 13.78 9.39 4.65
C PHE A 38 12.32 9.79 5.01
N VAL A 39 11.72 10.67 4.22
CA VAL A 39 10.30 11.09 4.33
C VAL A 39 9.35 9.94 3.92
N ASP A 40 9.82 9.04 3.06
CA ASP A 40 9.07 7.88 2.60
C ASP A 40 9.06 6.75 3.65
N VAL A 41 10.18 6.58 4.36
CA VAL A 41 10.30 5.60 5.45
C VAL A 41 9.26 5.85 6.54
N LEU A 42 9.01 7.11 6.91
CA LEU A 42 7.94 7.46 7.86
C LEU A 42 6.55 7.24 7.26
N SER A 43 6.40 7.51 5.96
CA SER A 43 5.15 7.32 5.25
C SER A 43 4.76 5.84 5.13
N GLN A 44 5.74 4.93 5.14
CA GLN A 44 5.53 3.48 5.10
C GLN A 44 4.93 2.90 6.40
N TYR A 45 5.05 3.61 7.53
CA TYR A 45 4.40 3.23 8.79
C TYR A 45 2.91 3.61 8.83
N GLN A 46 2.46 4.46 7.90
CA GLN A 46 1.07 4.86 7.77
C GLN A 46 0.23 3.73 7.17
N THR A 47 -1.06 3.76 7.49
CA THR A 47 -2.04 2.82 6.94
C THR A 47 -2.52 3.27 5.56
N LEU A 48 -2.99 2.33 4.75
CA LEU A 48 -3.56 2.62 3.43
C LEU A 48 -4.72 3.63 3.50
N GLY A 49 -5.56 3.54 4.54
CA GLY A 49 -6.64 4.49 4.81
C GLY A 49 -6.14 5.89 5.16
N HIS A 50 -4.99 6.00 5.83
CA HIS A 50 -4.38 7.31 6.10
C HIS A 50 -3.85 7.94 4.81
N ALA A 51 -3.20 7.15 3.94
CA ALA A 51 -2.74 7.62 2.63
C ALA A 51 -3.89 8.16 1.76
N LEU A 52 -5.06 7.49 1.78
CA LEU A 52 -6.28 7.96 1.14
C LEU A 52 -6.75 9.31 1.71
N ARG A 53 -6.79 9.45 3.04
CA ARG A 53 -7.20 10.70 3.70
C ARG A 53 -6.27 11.87 3.43
N THR A 54 -4.99 11.62 3.20
CA THR A 54 -4.01 12.64 2.79
C THR A 54 -4.01 12.94 1.29
N GLU A 55 -4.97 12.39 0.54
CA GLU A 55 -5.09 12.50 -0.93
C GLU A 55 -3.85 11.98 -1.70
N ARG A 56 -2.96 11.25 -1.03
CA ARG A 56 -1.76 10.64 -1.62
C ARG A 56 -2.02 9.27 -2.24
N LEU A 57 -3.19 8.69 -2.00
CA LEU A 57 -3.62 7.45 -2.60
C LEU A 57 -5.01 7.64 -3.21
N ARG A 58 -5.19 7.15 -4.43
CA ARG A 58 -6.48 7.15 -5.12
C ARG A 58 -7.04 5.74 -5.18
N ASP A 59 -8.37 5.63 -5.11
CA ASP A 59 -9.09 4.38 -5.28
C ASP A 59 -8.58 3.25 -4.36
N LEU A 60 -8.66 3.49 -3.04
CA LEU A 60 -8.25 2.52 -2.03
C LEU A 60 -8.95 1.16 -2.20
N ASP A 61 -10.24 1.16 -2.51
CA ASP A 61 -11.02 -0.07 -2.66
C ASP A 61 -10.49 -0.94 -3.83
N ALA A 62 -10.24 -0.30 -4.98
CA ALA A 62 -9.66 -0.97 -6.13
C ALA A 62 -8.20 -1.42 -5.88
N LEU A 63 -7.43 -0.65 -5.11
CA LEU A 63 -6.10 -1.09 -4.67
C LEU A 63 -6.21 -2.36 -3.82
N LEU A 64 -7.07 -2.36 -2.80
CA LEU A 64 -7.26 -3.52 -1.90
C LEU A 64 -7.71 -4.76 -2.68
N ALA A 65 -8.62 -4.62 -3.64
CA ALA A 65 -9.03 -5.72 -4.49
C ALA A 65 -7.84 -6.34 -5.26
N LYS A 66 -6.97 -5.50 -5.83
CA LYS A 66 -5.77 -5.97 -6.55
C LYS A 66 -4.71 -6.56 -5.62
N LEU A 67 -4.47 -5.95 -4.46
CA LEU A 67 -3.52 -6.44 -3.47
C LEU A 67 -3.94 -7.82 -2.94
N ASN A 68 -5.22 -8.01 -2.66
CA ASN A 68 -5.78 -9.29 -2.23
C ASN A 68 -5.91 -10.33 -3.36
N ALA A 69 -5.82 -9.91 -4.62
CA ALA A 69 -5.76 -10.84 -5.76
C ALA A 69 -4.32 -11.24 -6.11
N ALA A 70 -3.33 -10.47 -5.66
CA ALA A 70 -1.91 -10.67 -5.95
C ALA A 70 -1.15 -11.45 -4.87
N GLY A 71 -1.70 -11.55 -3.65
CA GLY A 71 -1.18 -12.36 -2.54
C GLY A 71 -2.01 -13.60 -2.32
#